data_AF-I0L2D2-F1
#
_entry.id   AF-I0L2D2-F1
#
_cell.length_a   1.000
_cell.length_b   1.000
_cell.length_c   1.000
_cell.angle_alpha   90.00
_cell.angle_beta   90.00
_cell.angle_gamma   90.00
#
_symmetry.space_group_name_H-M   'P 1'
#
loop_
_entity.id
_entity.type
_entity.pdbx_description
1 polymer ?
#
loop_
_entity_poly.entity_id
_entity_poly.type
_entity_poly.pdbx_seq_one_letter_code
_entity_poly.pdbx_strand_id
1 'polypeptide(L)'
;MTKIRSHDDDRRPVRLRTHLGALRNALTKTRTAALIAVAAGVLAAGLPVLSAEAAAGNGTPADSNISFVGRWNKSNASAYVPYWAGAYLRVGFTGKTVKLRQRNTIQLWASIDGRAFTSFTGSGTINLTPTALAAGNHTLIVSYRQVAGSYTGDAVFQGLILDSGAGTFTPPARPKLVEFVGDSITAGATSSQLAVTDYGFKVGERLGYDHTQIAIGGMCLAETTDGCWAQATRYWMSSGGQAGTDQWDFSRYTADGVVINLGTNDKSHGVSAATFQATYTTFLTRIRAKFPNAKLFAMRTFIGRYAAETEAAVRARNAAGDANVFYVDTTGWLPSGGLSDSVHPNDAGHQAITDRLAPLVSAALTTTPSPTAAPTTPAPTTPAPTTPAPTTAAPTTPAGGACAVTYRKTGDWGTGAQFDVTLSNTSAVPVNGWTLTWSLPGSQRITQSWNSTVTQSGAAATAVNVSWNAVIPAAGSTSFGFVTDSPLDGATGFALNGSPCAAAT
;
A
#
# COMPACT_ATOMS: atom_id res chain seq x y z
N MET A 1 36.09 -43.99 4.68
CA MET A 1 35.98 -45.38 4.15
C MET A 1 35.34 -46.24 5.24
N THR A 2 34.62 -47.35 5.06
CA THR A 2 33.70 -47.88 4.04
C THR A 2 33.29 -49.28 4.55
N LYS A 3 32.08 -49.39 5.12
CA LYS A 3 31.04 -50.44 4.92
C LYS A 3 31.43 -51.86 4.45
N ILE A 4 30.81 -52.91 5.05
CA ILE A 4 30.54 -54.35 4.61
C ILE A 4 30.64 -55.26 5.88
N ARG A 5 29.56 -55.95 6.37
CA ARG A 5 28.98 -57.29 6.01
C ARG A 5 29.89 -58.49 6.36
N SER A 6 29.44 -59.70 6.75
CA SER A 6 28.11 -60.29 7.10
C SER A 6 28.24 -61.79 7.50
N HIS A 7 27.19 -62.42 8.08
CA HIS A 7 26.86 -63.87 8.01
C HIS A 7 27.78 -64.88 8.79
N ASP A 8 27.34 -66.08 9.24
CA ASP A 8 26.00 -66.69 9.45
C ASP A 8 26.04 -67.91 10.42
N ASP A 9 24.93 -68.68 10.49
CA ASP A 9 24.80 -70.14 10.74
C ASP A 9 24.65 -70.65 12.20
N ASP A 10 23.84 -71.65 12.58
CA ASP A 10 22.50 -72.16 12.13
C ASP A 10 21.96 -73.18 13.19
N ARG A 11 20.71 -73.66 13.01
CA ARG A 11 20.09 -74.95 13.41
C ARG A 11 19.21 -75.05 14.67
N ARG A 12 17.95 -75.45 14.41
CA ARG A 12 16.97 -76.02 15.35
C ARG A 12 16.45 -77.38 14.86
N PRO A 13 15.88 -78.20 15.76
CA PRO A 13 14.78 -79.12 15.42
C PRO A 13 13.58 -79.05 16.43
N VAL A 14 12.45 -79.73 16.20
CA VAL A 14 11.42 -79.30 15.21
C VAL A 14 10.00 -79.81 15.58
N ARG A 15 9.02 -78.88 15.77
CA ARG A 15 7.53 -79.09 15.64
C ARG A 15 6.90 -80.07 16.68
N LEU A 16 5.57 -80.29 16.88
CA LEU A 16 4.23 -79.80 16.41
C LEU A 16 3.19 -80.21 17.54
N ARG A 17 1.92 -79.80 17.70
CA ARG A 17 0.95 -78.87 17.03
C ARG A 17 -0.18 -78.37 18.00
N THR A 18 -1.39 -78.15 17.45
CA THR A 18 -2.70 -77.58 17.88
C THR A 18 -3.71 -78.64 18.41
N HIS A 19 -4.87 -78.36 19.07
CA HIS A 19 -6.02 -77.43 18.84
C HIS A 19 -6.89 -77.23 20.14
N LEU A 20 -8.04 -76.52 20.22
CA LEU A 20 -8.53 -75.19 19.75
C LEU A 20 -10.02 -74.93 20.18
N GLY A 21 -10.39 -73.74 20.68
CA GLY A 21 -11.79 -73.25 20.91
C GLY A 21 -12.40 -73.50 22.32
N ALA A 22 -13.47 -72.85 22.80
CA ALA A 22 -14.25 -71.66 22.36
C ALA A 22 -15.12 -71.05 23.52
N LEU A 23 -15.82 -69.92 23.28
CA LEU A 23 -16.55 -69.03 24.24
C LEU A 23 -17.74 -69.62 25.06
N ARG A 24 -17.89 -69.25 26.37
CA ARG A 24 -19.01 -68.45 26.97
C ARG A 24 -19.10 -68.43 28.53
N ASN A 25 -19.52 -67.27 29.07
CA ASN A 25 -20.18 -66.89 30.35
C ASN A 25 -20.16 -67.77 31.63
N ALA A 26 -19.84 -67.16 32.80
CA ALA A 26 -20.74 -67.03 33.98
C ALA A 26 -20.18 -66.17 35.15
N LEU A 27 -21.08 -65.63 36.00
CA LEU A 27 -20.87 -64.80 37.20
C LEU A 27 -20.04 -65.50 38.32
N THR A 28 -19.45 -64.89 39.36
CA THR A 28 -19.96 -63.83 40.27
C THR A 28 -18.87 -63.34 41.27
N LYS A 29 -19.08 -62.18 41.92
CA LYS A 29 -18.37 -61.65 43.13
C LYS A 29 -16.88 -61.28 42.92
N THR A 30 -16.35 -60.15 43.40
CA THR A 30 -16.87 -59.09 44.31
C THR A 30 -16.28 -57.72 43.88
N ARG A 31 -16.21 -56.59 44.61
CA ARG A 31 -16.31 -56.26 46.05
C ARG A 31 -16.88 -54.84 46.27
N THR A 32 -16.73 -54.34 47.50
CA THR A 32 -17.16 -53.07 48.11
C THR A 32 -16.89 -51.78 47.31
N ALA A 33 -17.87 -50.87 47.32
CA ALA A 33 -17.67 -49.42 47.15
C ALA A 33 -18.38 -48.68 48.29
N ALA A 34 -17.82 -47.55 48.73
CA ALA A 34 -18.41 -46.69 49.76
C ALA A 34 -18.33 -45.22 49.33
N LEU A 35 -19.45 -44.51 49.37
CA LEU A 35 -19.47 -43.06 49.16
C LEU A 35 -19.41 -42.33 50.51
N ILE A 36 -18.55 -41.33 50.59
CA ILE A 36 -18.65 -40.24 51.57
C ILE A 36 -18.65 -38.95 50.77
N ALA A 37 -19.74 -38.18 50.86
CA ALA A 37 -19.80 -36.84 50.29
C ALA A 37 -19.25 -35.83 51.31
N VAL A 38 -18.30 -34.99 50.89
CA VAL A 38 -17.82 -33.84 51.65
C VAL A 38 -18.13 -32.58 50.85
N ALA A 39 -18.96 -31.70 51.40
CA ALA A 39 -19.27 -30.42 50.79
C ALA A 39 -18.12 -29.43 51.03
N ALA A 40 -17.42 -29.05 49.96
CA ALA A 40 -16.41 -27.99 50.00
C ALA A 40 -17.05 -26.65 49.61
N GLY A 41 -17.51 -25.88 50.60
CA GLY A 41 -17.98 -24.52 50.38
C GLY A 41 -16.81 -23.57 50.13
N VAL A 42 -16.52 -23.28 48.85
CA VAL A 42 -15.50 -22.29 48.47
C VAL A 42 -16.10 -20.89 48.58
N LEU A 43 -15.60 -20.10 49.51
CA LEU A 43 -16.02 -18.71 49.69
C LEU A 43 -15.48 -17.88 48.51
N ALA A 44 -16.36 -17.41 47.63
CA ALA A 44 -16.00 -16.62 46.46
C ALA A 44 -15.65 -15.16 46.84
N ALA A 45 -14.54 -14.99 47.56
CA ALA A 45 -13.92 -13.68 47.78
C ALA A 45 -13.41 -13.14 46.44
N GLY A 46 -14.09 -12.14 45.90
CA GLY A 46 -13.71 -11.48 44.64
C GLY A 46 -12.39 -10.73 44.78
N LEU A 47 -11.27 -11.41 44.52
CA LEU A 47 -9.99 -10.76 44.31
C LEU A 47 -10.13 -9.79 43.13
N PRO A 48 -9.76 -8.50 43.27
CA PRO A 48 -9.73 -7.61 42.13
C PRO A 48 -8.70 -8.15 41.14
N VAL A 49 -9.11 -8.30 39.88
CA VAL A 49 -8.15 -8.49 38.79
C VAL A 49 -7.41 -7.17 38.63
N LEU A 50 -6.30 -7.04 39.36
CA LEU A 50 -5.31 -6.01 39.12
C LEU A 50 -4.72 -6.28 37.74
N SER A 51 -5.31 -5.68 36.72
CA SER A 51 -4.67 -5.48 35.42
C SER A 51 -3.34 -4.79 35.71
N ALA A 52 -2.23 -5.54 35.60
CA ALA A 52 -0.92 -4.99 35.77
C ALA A 52 -0.71 -3.91 34.70
N GLU A 53 -0.64 -2.65 35.12
CA GLU A 53 -0.25 -1.57 34.21
C GLU A 53 1.10 -1.94 33.60
N ALA A 54 1.18 -1.91 32.26
CA ALA A 54 2.41 -2.22 31.56
C ALA A 54 3.49 -1.25 32.04
N ALA A 55 4.62 -1.78 32.52
CA ALA A 55 5.68 -0.98 33.13
C ALA A 55 6.07 0.17 32.19
N ALA A 56 5.87 1.41 32.66
CA ALA A 56 6.04 2.60 31.85
C ALA A 56 7.47 2.66 31.29
N GLY A 57 7.59 2.83 29.97
CA GLY A 57 8.89 2.66 29.31
C GLY A 57 9.85 3.81 29.62
N ASN A 58 11.15 3.51 29.56
CA ASN A 58 12.22 4.37 30.04
C ASN A 58 12.76 5.35 28.96
N GLY A 59 12.16 5.35 27.76
CA GLY A 59 12.57 6.18 26.63
C GLY A 59 13.88 5.78 25.96
N THR A 60 14.55 4.69 26.36
CA THR A 60 15.81 4.23 25.71
C THR A 60 15.55 3.70 24.30
N PRO A 61 16.56 3.52 23.43
CA PRO A 61 16.34 2.96 22.09
C PRO A 61 15.70 1.56 22.09
N ALA A 62 15.90 0.78 23.15
CA ALA A 62 15.28 -0.54 23.33
C ALA A 62 13.89 -0.51 24.03
N ASP A 63 13.31 0.67 24.28
CA ASP A 63 11.97 0.81 24.87
C ASP A 63 10.89 0.31 23.90
N SER A 64 10.13 -0.71 24.32
CA SER A 64 9.10 -1.36 23.50
C SER A 64 7.90 -0.46 23.16
N ASN A 65 7.73 0.68 23.84
CA ASN A 65 6.70 1.66 23.47
C ASN A 65 7.11 2.56 22.29
N ILE A 66 8.39 2.55 21.89
CA ILE A 66 8.88 3.34 20.76
C ILE A 66 8.78 2.52 19.47
N SER A 67 7.81 2.83 18.62
CA SER A 67 7.79 2.29 17.26
C SER A 67 8.73 3.11 16.38
N PHE A 68 9.69 2.43 15.74
CA PHE A 68 10.63 3.03 14.79
C PHE A 68 10.22 2.65 13.37
N VAL A 69 9.61 3.61 12.67
CA VAL A 69 9.03 3.43 11.34
C VAL A 69 10.09 3.72 10.27
N GLY A 70 10.10 2.89 9.23
CA GLY A 70 11.13 2.93 8.19
C GLY A 70 12.38 2.13 8.53
N ARG A 71 13.46 2.37 7.79
CA ARG A 71 14.65 1.51 7.80
C ARG A 71 15.73 2.04 8.76
N TRP A 72 15.62 1.58 10.01
CA TRP A 72 16.53 1.90 11.09
C TRP A 72 17.60 0.81 11.29
N ASN A 73 18.86 1.22 11.46
CA ASN A 73 19.86 0.37 12.09
C ASN A 73 19.59 0.27 13.59
N LYS A 74 19.65 -0.95 14.11
CA LYS A 74 19.40 -1.31 15.51
C LYS A 74 20.49 -2.21 16.10
N SER A 75 21.63 -2.37 15.42
CA SER A 75 22.74 -3.24 15.85
C SER A 75 23.40 -2.79 17.16
N ASN A 76 23.34 -1.50 17.48
CA ASN A 76 23.74 -0.95 18.77
C ASN A 76 22.50 -0.66 19.62
N ALA A 77 22.30 -1.41 20.70
CA ALA A 77 21.16 -1.27 21.61
C ALA A 77 21.04 0.11 22.29
N SER A 78 22.10 0.91 22.29
CA SER A 78 22.17 2.25 22.89
C SER A 78 22.18 3.40 21.86
N ALA A 79 22.10 3.10 20.56
CA ALA A 79 22.13 4.11 19.49
C ALA A 79 21.49 3.58 18.20
N TYR A 80 20.29 4.05 17.86
CA TYR A 80 19.58 3.68 16.62
C TYR A 80 19.72 4.76 15.54
N VAL A 81 19.87 4.33 14.28
CA VAL A 81 20.22 5.21 13.14
C VAL A 81 19.18 5.10 12.03
N PRO A 82 18.44 6.17 11.68
CA PRO A 82 17.62 6.21 10.48
C PRO A 82 18.50 6.59 9.28
N TYR A 83 18.57 5.73 8.26
CA TYR A 83 19.37 6.02 7.05
C TYR A 83 18.60 6.73 5.94
N TRP A 84 17.30 6.44 5.81
CA TRP A 84 16.49 6.92 4.71
C TRP A 84 15.68 8.17 5.09
N ALA A 85 15.27 8.95 4.09
CA ALA A 85 14.42 10.11 4.28
C ALA A 85 13.10 9.72 5.00
N GLY A 86 12.62 10.62 5.86
CA GLY A 86 11.34 10.44 6.55
C GLY A 86 11.20 9.18 7.40
N ALA A 87 12.29 8.48 7.73
CA ALA A 87 12.27 7.46 8.78
C ALA A 87 12.18 8.14 10.16
N TYR A 88 11.19 7.75 10.96
CA TYR A 88 10.84 8.41 12.22
C TYR A 88 10.60 7.42 13.35
N LEU A 89 10.60 7.93 14.58
CA LEU A 89 10.08 7.22 15.74
C LEU A 89 8.74 7.84 16.16
N ARG A 90 7.82 7.02 16.68
CA ARG A 90 6.65 7.47 17.44
C ARG A 90 6.62 6.85 18.82
N VAL A 91 6.11 7.60 19.79
CA VAL A 91 6.01 7.19 21.19
C VAL A 91 4.97 8.05 21.91
N GLY A 92 4.24 7.48 22.86
CA GLY A 92 3.46 8.26 23.84
C GLY A 92 4.30 8.53 25.09
N PHE A 93 4.17 9.69 25.72
CA PHE A 93 4.86 9.99 26.98
C PHE A 93 3.92 10.71 27.97
N THR A 94 4.09 10.42 29.26
CA THR A 94 3.42 11.14 30.35
C THR A 94 4.23 12.36 30.78
N GLY A 95 3.61 13.39 31.35
CA GLY A 95 4.31 14.48 32.06
C GLY A 95 4.00 15.86 31.48
N LYS A 96 5.01 16.73 31.46
CA LYS A 96 4.97 18.10 30.90
C LYS A 96 6.14 18.40 29.96
N THR A 97 7.28 17.72 30.11
CA THR A 97 8.47 17.94 29.27
C THR A 97 9.04 16.65 28.68
N VAL A 98 9.59 16.76 27.47
CA VAL A 98 10.34 15.68 26.82
C VAL A 98 11.55 16.26 26.08
N LYS A 99 12.69 15.56 26.22
CA LYS A 99 13.98 15.93 25.62
C LYS A 99 14.56 14.69 24.94
N LEU A 100 15.43 14.89 23.97
CA LEU A 100 16.05 13.82 23.19
C LEU A 100 17.57 13.84 23.40
N ARG A 101 18.16 12.65 23.62
CA ARG A 101 19.61 12.46 23.62
C ARG A 101 20.10 12.28 22.18
N GLN A 102 20.90 13.23 21.73
CA GLN A 102 21.42 13.34 20.38
C GLN A 102 22.95 13.27 20.40
N ARG A 103 23.55 12.39 19.59
CA ARG A 103 25.00 12.08 19.68
C ARG A 103 25.88 13.26 19.25
N ASN A 104 25.98 13.53 17.94
CA ASN A 104 26.61 14.75 17.41
C ASN A 104 25.58 15.61 16.66
N THR A 105 26.00 16.74 16.09
CA THR A 105 25.09 17.70 15.45
C THR A 105 24.33 17.12 14.26
N ILE A 106 23.01 17.27 14.29
CA ILE A 106 22.09 16.95 13.19
C ILE A 106 20.90 17.91 13.25
N GLN A 107 20.21 18.10 12.12
CA GLN A 107 18.86 18.67 12.10
C GLN A 107 17.82 17.56 12.28
N LEU A 108 16.85 17.76 13.18
CA LEU A 108 15.71 16.88 13.38
C LEU A 108 14.43 17.69 13.51
N TRP A 109 13.29 17.01 13.39
CA TRP A 109 11.97 17.61 13.51
C TRP A 109 11.11 16.80 14.49
N ALA A 110 10.41 17.50 15.38
CA ALA A 110 9.47 16.87 16.29
C ALA A 110 8.06 17.44 16.11
N SER A 111 7.06 16.55 16.14
CA SER A 111 5.63 16.87 16.28
C SER A 111 5.16 16.31 17.62
N ILE A 112 4.41 17.12 18.37
CA ILE A 112 3.76 16.72 19.62
C ILE A 112 2.25 16.92 19.46
N ASP A 113 1.45 15.92 19.84
CA ASP A 113 -0.01 15.92 19.78
C ASP A 113 -0.59 16.30 18.41
N GLY A 114 0.04 15.79 17.33
CA GLY A 114 -0.37 16.04 15.95
C GLY A 114 -0.16 17.48 15.46
N ARG A 115 0.53 18.33 16.24
CA ARG A 115 0.84 19.72 15.84
C ARG A 115 1.87 19.75 14.70
N ALA A 116 1.98 20.89 14.04
CA ALA A 116 2.99 21.11 13.01
C ALA A 116 4.41 20.83 13.53
N PHE A 117 5.24 20.23 12.66
CA PHE A 117 6.63 19.89 13.00
C PHE A 117 7.45 21.14 13.31
N THR A 118 8.15 21.09 14.44
CA THR A 118 9.16 22.08 14.85
C THR A 118 10.55 21.55 14.53
N SER A 119 11.39 22.37 13.89
CA SER A 119 12.78 22.03 13.59
C SER A 119 13.71 22.32 14.77
N PHE A 120 14.65 21.41 15.02
CA PHE A 120 15.72 21.53 16.01
C PHE A 120 17.06 21.18 15.35
N THR A 121 18.14 21.85 15.74
CA THR A 121 19.50 21.52 15.27
C THR A 121 20.45 21.57 16.47
N GLY A 122 21.18 20.49 16.74
CA GLY A 122 22.09 20.43 17.88
C GLY A 122 22.57 19.03 18.24
N SER A 123 23.18 18.91 19.41
CA SER A 123 23.72 17.69 20.01
C SER A 123 23.52 17.68 21.54
N GLY A 124 23.88 16.57 22.21
CA GLY A 124 23.71 16.42 23.65
C GLY A 124 22.24 16.20 24.03
N THR A 125 21.64 17.17 24.73
CA THR A 125 20.23 17.13 25.12
C THR A 125 19.44 18.21 24.37
N ILE A 126 18.61 17.79 23.42
CA ILE A 126 17.70 18.68 22.69
C ILE A 126 16.37 18.71 23.44
N ASN A 127 15.99 19.86 24.00
CA ASN A 127 14.67 20.02 24.63
C ASN A 127 13.59 20.23 23.57
N LEU A 128 12.69 19.25 23.41
CA LEU A 128 11.61 19.30 22.42
C LEU A 128 10.41 20.13 22.93
N THR A 129 10.35 20.36 24.23
CA THR A 129 9.36 21.18 24.94
C THR A 129 10.07 22.37 25.63
N PRO A 130 10.54 23.39 24.88
CA PRO A 130 11.14 24.58 25.47
C PRO A 130 10.15 25.35 26.34
N THR A 131 8.87 25.36 25.96
CA THR A 131 7.74 25.65 26.85
C THR A 131 7.17 24.32 27.35
N ALA A 132 6.93 24.22 28.66
CA ALA A 132 6.32 23.03 29.25
C ALA A 132 4.84 22.89 28.83
N LEU A 133 4.40 21.65 28.65
CA LEU A 133 3.03 21.30 28.32
C LEU A 133 2.12 21.32 29.58
N ALA A 134 0.83 21.10 29.38
CA ALA A 134 -0.06 20.67 30.47
C ALA A 134 0.45 19.34 31.06
N ALA A 135 0.03 18.98 32.28
CA ALA A 135 0.29 17.64 32.79
C ALA A 135 -0.68 16.64 32.14
N GLY A 136 -0.17 15.63 31.44
CA GLY A 136 -1.02 14.60 30.86
C GLY A 136 -0.27 13.56 30.04
N ASN A 137 -1.01 12.88 29.17
CA ASN A 137 -0.49 11.94 28.19
C ASN A 137 -0.37 12.66 26.84
N HIS A 138 0.83 12.64 26.28
CA HIS A 138 1.18 13.29 25.03
C HIS A 138 1.67 12.27 24.00
N THR A 139 1.55 12.60 22.73
CA THR A 139 2.15 11.81 21.63
C THR A 139 3.30 12.57 21.01
N LEU A 140 4.37 11.87 20.65
CA LEU A 140 5.58 12.41 20.04
C LEU A 140 5.91 11.64 18.77
N ILE A 141 6.20 12.37 17.69
CA ILE A 141 6.89 11.86 16.49
C ILE A 141 8.21 12.63 16.34
N VAL A 142 9.33 11.92 16.11
CA VAL A 142 10.61 12.54 15.74
C VAL A 142 11.15 11.94 14.45
N SER A 143 11.40 12.80 13.47
CA SER A 143 12.06 12.46 12.20
C SER A 143 13.41 13.17 12.11
N TYR A 144 14.37 12.55 11.43
CA TYR A 144 15.72 13.08 11.25
C TYR A 144 15.94 13.61 9.83
N ARG A 145 16.85 14.58 9.68
CA ARG A 145 17.40 14.94 8.37
C ARG A 145 18.30 13.81 7.87
N GLN A 146 18.03 13.36 6.65
CA GLN A 146 18.85 12.34 5.99
C GLN A 146 20.29 12.82 5.81
N VAL A 147 21.27 11.99 6.18
CA VAL A 147 22.70 12.24 5.96
C VAL A 147 23.06 11.74 4.56
N ALA A 148 22.98 12.64 3.57
CA ALA A 148 23.00 12.29 2.15
C ALA A 148 23.65 13.36 1.27
N GLY A 149 24.28 12.92 0.18
CA GLY A 149 24.89 13.81 -0.81
C GLY A 149 26.00 14.67 -0.19
N SER A 150 25.87 15.99 -0.30
CA SER A 150 26.79 16.96 0.30
C SER A 150 26.49 17.30 1.77
N TYR A 151 25.39 16.79 2.36
CA TYR A 151 25.03 17.10 3.75
C TYR A 151 25.69 16.15 4.75
N THR A 152 26.44 16.73 5.69
CA THR A 152 27.06 16.04 6.82
C THR A 152 26.30 16.29 8.12
N GLY A 153 26.26 15.27 8.98
CA GLY A 153 25.57 15.29 10.26
C GLY A 153 25.49 13.88 10.86
N ASP A 154 24.88 13.75 12.04
CA ASP A 154 24.84 12.49 12.79
C ASP A 154 23.42 12.09 13.22
N ALA A 155 22.62 11.52 12.32
CA ALA A 155 21.26 11.06 12.63
C ALA A 155 21.27 9.84 13.57
N VAL A 156 21.17 10.07 14.88
CA VAL A 156 21.33 9.02 15.92
C VAL A 156 20.43 9.27 17.11
N PHE A 157 19.48 8.38 17.33
CA PHE A 157 18.64 8.37 18.52
C PHE A 157 19.31 7.62 19.67
N GLN A 158 19.58 8.30 20.79
CA GLN A 158 20.11 7.72 22.03
C GLN A 158 19.10 7.72 23.19
N GLY A 159 17.80 7.81 22.88
CA GLY A 159 16.72 7.79 23.85
C GLY A 159 16.19 9.16 24.27
N LEU A 160 15.06 9.16 24.97
CA LEU A 160 14.43 10.33 25.56
C LEU A 160 14.93 10.62 26.99
N ILE A 161 14.66 11.84 27.44
CA ILE A 161 14.68 12.24 28.84
C ILE A 161 13.29 12.79 29.15
N LEU A 162 12.67 12.24 30.20
CA LEU A 162 11.32 12.57 30.66
C LEU A 162 11.40 13.29 32.01
N ASP A 163 10.25 13.79 32.49
CA ASP A 163 10.12 14.32 33.85
C ASP A 163 10.29 13.23 34.92
N SER A 164 10.52 13.63 36.17
CA SER A 164 10.57 12.67 37.30
C SER A 164 9.21 12.01 37.51
N GLY A 165 9.18 10.68 37.58
CA GLY A 165 7.94 9.90 37.69
C GLY A 165 7.18 9.71 36.36
N ALA A 166 7.68 10.24 35.25
CA ALA A 166 7.12 10.01 33.92
C ALA A 166 7.73 8.79 33.23
N GLY A 167 6.97 8.19 32.31
CA GLY A 167 7.41 7.13 31.41
C GLY A 167 6.75 7.22 30.04
N THR A 168 7.05 6.25 29.18
CA THR A 168 6.44 6.11 27.85
C THR A 168 5.27 5.13 27.84
N PHE A 169 4.40 5.27 26.84
CA PHE A 169 3.33 4.34 26.51
C PHE A 169 3.25 4.16 24.98
N THR A 170 2.70 3.03 24.53
CA THR A 170 2.55 2.75 23.10
C THR A 170 1.45 3.66 22.52
N PRO A 171 1.76 4.53 21.53
CA PRO A 171 0.76 5.41 20.92
C PRO A 171 -0.21 4.60 20.03
N PRO A 172 -1.37 5.18 19.65
CA PRO A 172 -2.35 4.48 18.80
C PRO A 172 -1.72 3.84 17.55
N ALA A 173 -2.01 2.57 17.35
CA ALA A 173 -1.55 1.82 16.19
C ALA A 173 -2.16 2.39 14.90
N ARG A 174 -1.34 2.54 13.85
CA ARG A 174 -1.79 2.88 12.51
C ARG A 174 -2.02 1.58 11.72
N PRO A 175 -3.08 1.48 10.89
CA PRO A 175 -3.54 0.19 10.39
C PRO A 175 -2.77 -0.35 9.17
N LYS A 176 -1.89 0.44 8.54
CA LYS A 176 -1.19 0.13 7.28
C LYS A 176 0.15 0.85 7.19
N LEU A 177 1.07 0.36 6.34
CA LEU A 177 2.34 1.01 6.00
C LEU A 177 2.46 1.30 4.48
N VAL A 178 2.94 2.49 4.13
CA VAL A 178 3.23 2.88 2.73
C VAL A 178 4.69 3.29 2.54
N GLU A 179 5.43 2.57 1.69
CA GLU A 179 6.75 3.05 1.23
C GLU A 179 6.60 4.06 0.09
N PHE A 180 7.39 5.12 0.11
CA PHE A 180 7.52 6.10 -0.96
C PHE A 180 8.95 6.03 -1.52
N VAL A 181 9.11 5.44 -2.70
CA VAL A 181 10.40 5.16 -3.33
C VAL A 181 10.69 6.21 -4.39
N GLY A 182 11.86 6.86 -4.35
CA GLY A 182 12.15 7.89 -5.34
C GLY A 182 13.51 8.57 -5.22
N ASP A 183 13.56 9.79 -5.74
CA ASP A 183 14.73 10.64 -5.88
C ASP A 183 14.67 11.87 -4.93
N SER A 184 15.29 13.00 -5.30
CA SER A 184 15.24 14.26 -4.57
C SER A 184 13.82 14.76 -4.27
N ILE A 185 12.87 14.54 -5.18
CA ILE A 185 11.47 14.94 -4.97
C ILE A 185 10.82 14.09 -3.87
N THR A 186 11.22 12.83 -3.74
CA THR A 186 10.71 11.91 -2.70
C THR A 186 11.53 12.01 -1.40
N ALA A 187 12.69 12.67 -1.42
CA ALA A 187 13.43 13.09 -0.22
C ALA A 187 13.05 14.51 0.27
N GLY A 188 12.04 15.14 -0.34
CA GLY A 188 11.54 16.47 0.04
C GLY A 188 12.43 17.65 -0.33
N ALA A 189 13.32 17.50 -1.33
CA ALA A 189 14.25 18.56 -1.72
C ALA A 189 13.51 19.87 -2.09
N THR A 190 14.01 20.98 -1.59
CA THR A 190 13.44 22.34 -1.70
C THR A 190 12.13 22.61 -0.93
N SER A 191 11.53 21.61 -0.29
CA SER A 191 10.48 21.85 0.72
C SER A 191 11.07 22.36 2.05
N SER A 192 10.28 23.13 2.80
CA SER A 192 10.76 23.95 3.92
C SER A 192 11.37 23.16 5.09
N GLN A 193 10.95 21.91 5.30
CA GLN A 193 11.44 21.00 6.33
C GLN A 193 11.85 19.63 5.74
N LEU A 194 12.24 19.60 4.47
CA LEU A 194 12.63 18.38 3.75
C LEU A 194 11.58 17.26 3.92
N ALA A 195 11.98 16.09 4.43
CA ALA A 195 11.12 14.92 4.45
C ALA A 195 9.80 15.11 5.23
N VAL A 196 9.75 15.91 6.31
CA VAL A 196 8.50 16.10 7.07
C VAL A 196 7.50 17.04 6.39
N THR A 197 7.90 17.70 5.30
CA THR A 197 7.04 18.54 4.44
C THR A 197 6.80 17.95 3.05
N ASP A 198 7.43 16.82 2.73
CA ASP A 198 7.25 16.16 1.44
C ASP A 198 5.87 15.50 1.28
N TYR A 199 5.58 15.05 0.06
CA TYR A 199 4.28 14.51 -0.29
C TYR A 199 4.01 13.12 0.31
N GLY A 200 5.03 12.30 0.55
CA GLY A 200 4.88 10.97 1.15
C GLY A 200 4.53 11.07 2.63
N PHE A 201 5.23 11.92 3.36
CA PHE A 201 4.94 12.21 4.78
C PHE A 201 3.53 12.81 4.92
N LYS A 202 3.21 13.82 4.11
CA LYS A 202 1.88 14.44 4.08
C LYS A 202 0.75 13.45 3.70
N VAL A 203 0.99 12.49 2.80
CA VAL A 203 -0.01 11.44 2.48
C VAL A 203 -0.20 10.50 3.66
N GLY A 204 0.89 9.96 4.21
CA GLY A 204 0.82 8.98 5.29
C GLY A 204 0.18 9.55 6.58
N GLU A 205 0.55 10.76 6.99
CA GLU A 205 -0.09 11.45 8.12
C GLU A 205 -1.59 11.71 7.85
N ARG A 206 -1.97 12.18 6.65
CA ARG A 206 -3.37 12.43 6.29
C ARG A 206 -4.22 11.16 6.32
N LEU A 207 -3.67 10.02 5.92
CA LEU A 207 -4.36 8.73 5.93
C LEU A 207 -4.29 8.02 7.29
N GLY A 208 -3.54 8.56 8.26
CA GLY A 208 -3.28 7.90 9.54
C GLY A 208 -2.52 6.58 9.39
N TYR A 209 -1.63 6.48 8.39
CA TYR A 209 -0.84 5.28 8.07
C TYR A 209 0.64 5.44 8.49
N ASP A 210 1.34 4.32 8.70
CA ASP A 210 2.81 4.30 8.71
C ASP A 210 3.33 4.68 7.32
N HIS A 211 4.47 5.35 7.26
CA HIS A 211 5.10 5.74 6.00
C HIS A 211 6.62 5.82 6.15
N THR A 212 7.35 5.68 5.05
CA THR A 212 8.79 5.92 4.99
C THR A 212 9.22 6.21 3.56
N GLN A 213 10.20 7.10 3.38
CA GLN A 213 10.69 7.52 2.07
C GLN A 213 12.00 6.79 1.78
N ILE A 214 11.94 5.75 0.95
CA ILE A 214 13.12 5.05 0.45
C ILE A 214 13.66 5.87 -0.72
N ALA A 215 14.23 7.03 -0.42
CA ALA A 215 14.70 8.04 -1.38
C ALA A 215 16.03 8.68 -0.96
N ILE A 216 16.83 9.09 -1.96
CA ILE A 216 18.02 9.95 -1.82
C ILE A 216 18.02 10.95 -2.99
N GLY A 217 18.54 12.16 -2.77
CA GLY A 217 18.66 13.17 -3.82
C GLY A 217 19.48 12.71 -5.03
N GLY A 218 19.01 13.03 -6.24
CA GLY A 218 19.71 12.74 -7.49
C GLY A 218 19.71 11.27 -7.95
N MET A 219 18.99 10.36 -7.28
CA MET A 219 18.95 8.95 -7.68
C MET A 219 18.29 8.72 -9.04
N CYS A 220 18.80 7.73 -9.77
CA CYS A 220 18.18 7.16 -10.95
C CYS A 220 17.37 5.91 -10.59
N LEU A 221 16.55 5.42 -11.52
CA LEU A 221 16.03 4.06 -11.45
C LEU A 221 17.13 3.04 -11.78
N ALA A 222 17.84 3.25 -12.89
CA ALA A 222 18.89 2.37 -13.40
C ALA A 222 20.30 2.81 -12.99
N GLU A 223 21.27 1.89 -13.01
CA GLU A 223 22.70 2.22 -12.80
C GLU A 223 23.27 2.80 -14.10
N THR A 224 24.15 3.79 -13.98
CA THR A 224 24.75 4.47 -15.13
C THR A 224 26.27 4.52 -14.99
N THR A 225 26.98 4.58 -16.13
CA THR A 225 28.45 4.52 -16.16
C THR A 225 29.13 5.78 -15.62
N ASP A 226 28.41 6.89 -15.52
CA ASP A 226 28.82 8.13 -14.85
C ASP A 226 28.48 8.15 -13.34
N GLY A 227 27.90 7.05 -12.82
CA GLY A 227 27.78 6.82 -11.38
C GLY A 227 26.47 7.29 -10.73
N CYS A 228 25.38 7.52 -11.48
CA CYS A 228 24.07 7.80 -10.89
C CYS A 228 23.62 6.63 -10.02
N TRP A 229 23.17 6.91 -8.79
CA TRP A 229 22.79 5.86 -7.84
C TRP A 229 21.42 5.27 -8.16
N ALA A 230 21.39 4.00 -8.55
CA ALA A 230 20.17 3.30 -8.95
C ALA A 230 19.30 2.82 -7.79
N GLN A 231 18.03 3.19 -7.76
CA GLN A 231 17.05 2.56 -6.85
C GLN A 231 16.89 1.06 -7.12
N ALA A 232 17.02 0.61 -8.38
CA ALA A 232 16.98 -0.82 -8.70
C ALA A 232 18.07 -1.65 -7.98
N THR A 233 19.13 -1.01 -7.47
CA THR A 233 20.19 -1.60 -6.63
C THR A 233 20.09 -1.18 -5.15
N ARG A 234 19.92 0.13 -4.85
CA ARG A 234 19.97 0.64 -3.47
C ARG A 234 18.71 0.35 -2.65
N TYR A 235 17.54 0.18 -3.26
CA TYR A 235 16.29 -0.13 -2.56
C TYR A 235 16.33 -1.45 -1.77
N TRP A 236 17.29 -2.35 -2.04
CA TRP A 236 17.46 -3.60 -1.29
C TRP A 236 18.35 -3.46 -0.05
N MET A 237 18.93 -2.27 0.18
CA MET A 237 19.89 -2.00 1.24
C MET A 237 19.25 -1.33 2.47
N SER A 238 19.83 -1.60 3.64
CA SER A 238 19.46 -0.93 4.89
C SER A 238 19.78 0.56 4.83
N SER A 239 20.90 0.95 4.21
CA SER A 239 21.48 2.30 4.23
C SER A 239 21.43 3.06 2.89
N GLY A 240 20.84 2.46 1.84
CA GLY A 240 21.02 2.94 0.47
C GLY A 240 22.48 2.97 -0.01
N GLY A 241 23.38 2.26 0.69
CA GLY A 241 24.84 2.26 0.43
C GLY A 241 25.61 3.38 1.15
N GLN A 242 24.95 4.25 1.92
CA GLN A 242 25.58 5.40 2.61
C GLN A 242 26.45 4.99 3.81
N ALA A 243 26.14 3.85 4.41
CA ALA A 243 26.95 3.17 5.43
C ALA A 243 27.13 1.70 5.01
N GLY A 244 28.06 0.99 5.67
CA GLY A 244 28.45 -0.41 5.38
C GLY A 244 27.29 -1.27 4.87
N THR A 245 27.52 -1.98 3.76
CA THR A 245 26.52 -2.24 2.70
C THR A 245 25.51 -3.35 3.00
N ASP A 246 24.98 -3.37 4.22
CA ASP A 246 23.99 -4.33 4.70
C ASP A 246 22.72 -4.31 3.85
N GLN A 247 22.23 -5.49 3.47
CA GLN A 247 20.89 -5.65 2.88
C GLN A 247 19.81 -5.27 3.91
N TRP A 248 18.64 -4.84 3.43
CA TRP A 248 17.49 -4.64 4.28
C TRP A 248 16.80 -5.97 4.59
N ASP A 249 16.48 -6.15 5.86
CA ASP A 249 15.70 -7.27 6.37
C ASP A 249 14.20 -6.99 6.18
N PHE A 250 13.68 -7.42 5.03
CA PHE A 250 12.27 -7.30 4.65
C PHE A 250 11.30 -8.12 5.53
N SER A 251 11.76 -8.83 6.57
CA SER A 251 10.85 -9.44 7.56
C SER A 251 10.36 -8.43 8.61
N ARG A 252 11.03 -7.27 8.75
CA ARG A 252 10.78 -6.27 9.80
C ARG A 252 9.49 -5.48 9.64
N TYR A 253 8.98 -5.36 8.42
CA TYR A 253 7.64 -4.87 8.12
C TYR A 253 7.21 -5.38 6.74
N THR A 254 5.91 -5.52 6.53
CA THR A 254 5.31 -5.54 5.18
C THR A 254 4.78 -4.15 4.85
N ALA A 255 4.87 -3.75 3.58
CA ALA A 255 4.16 -2.57 3.10
C ALA A 255 2.80 -3.01 2.52
N ASP A 256 1.75 -2.24 2.79
CA ASP A 256 0.44 -2.36 2.14
C ASP A 256 0.43 -1.61 0.80
N GLY A 257 1.19 -0.51 0.72
CA GLY A 257 1.38 0.27 -0.50
C GLY A 257 2.85 0.58 -0.78
N VAL A 258 3.23 0.63 -2.05
CA VAL A 258 4.53 1.17 -2.48
C VAL A 258 4.30 2.16 -3.60
N VAL A 259 4.51 3.45 -3.33
CA VAL A 259 4.46 4.52 -4.33
C VAL A 259 5.86 4.74 -4.88
N ILE A 260 6.02 4.81 -6.19
CA ILE A 260 7.32 4.91 -6.86
C ILE A 260 7.34 6.11 -7.79
N ASN A 261 8.27 7.04 -7.60
CA ASN A 261 8.44 8.24 -8.43
C ASN A 261 9.91 8.38 -8.85
N LEU A 262 10.22 7.88 -10.05
CA LEU A 262 11.57 7.72 -10.58
C LEU A 262 11.59 7.90 -12.10
N GLY A 263 12.76 8.24 -12.65
CA GLY A 263 12.95 8.65 -14.06
C GLY A 263 13.30 10.12 -14.24
N THR A 264 13.27 10.91 -13.16
CA THR A 264 13.63 12.34 -13.19
C THR A 264 15.08 12.52 -13.63
N ASN A 265 16.00 11.72 -13.08
CA ASN A 265 17.44 11.89 -13.32
C ASN A 265 17.96 11.05 -14.50
N ASP A 266 17.42 9.84 -14.70
CA ASP A 266 17.88 8.82 -15.66
C ASP A 266 18.21 9.34 -17.07
N LYS A 267 17.41 10.28 -17.61
CA LYS A 267 17.63 10.83 -18.97
C LYS A 267 18.87 11.72 -19.07
N SER A 268 19.26 12.38 -17.99
CA SER A 268 20.49 13.17 -17.90
C SER A 268 21.72 12.29 -17.86
N HIS A 269 21.58 11.07 -17.33
CA HIS A 269 22.63 10.05 -17.18
C HIS A 269 22.60 9.00 -18.31
N GLY A 270 22.03 9.35 -19.46
CA GLY A 270 22.11 8.55 -20.69
C GLY A 270 21.26 7.27 -20.76
N VAL A 271 20.36 7.02 -19.81
CA VAL A 271 19.55 5.79 -19.78
C VAL A 271 18.58 5.75 -20.98
N SER A 272 18.65 4.70 -21.81
CA SER A 272 17.73 4.55 -22.95
C SER A 272 16.29 4.24 -22.49
N ALA A 273 15.29 4.60 -23.30
CA ALA A 273 13.88 4.26 -23.04
C ALA A 273 13.67 2.75 -22.79
N ALA A 274 14.28 1.90 -23.62
CA ALA A 274 14.20 0.45 -23.48
C ALA A 274 14.87 -0.05 -22.19
N THR A 275 16.04 0.50 -21.84
CA THR A 275 16.75 0.20 -20.58
C THR A 275 15.87 0.58 -19.39
N PHE A 276 15.30 1.78 -19.38
CA PHE A 276 14.46 2.28 -18.30
C PHE A 276 13.22 1.41 -18.11
N GLN A 277 12.46 1.12 -19.18
CA GLN A 277 11.28 0.26 -19.13
C GLN A 277 11.60 -1.15 -18.60
N ALA A 278 12.70 -1.76 -19.09
CA ALA A 278 13.12 -3.09 -18.65
C ALA A 278 13.53 -3.10 -17.16
N THR A 279 14.27 -2.08 -16.71
CA THR A 279 14.63 -1.92 -15.30
C THR A 279 13.38 -1.69 -14.44
N TYR A 280 12.43 -0.86 -14.85
CA TYR A 280 11.19 -0.59 -14.07
C TYR A 280 10.32 -1.84 -13.95
N THR A 281 10.14 -2.58 -15.06
CA THR A 281 9.39 -3.85 -15.07
C THR A 281 10.03 -4.87 -14.12
N THR A 282 11.36 -4.95 -14.13
CA THR A 282 12.14 -5.81 -13.22
C THR A 282 12.02 -5.34 -11.76
N PHE A 283 12.06 -4.03 -11.53
CA PHE A 283 11.98 -3.43 -10.20
C PHE A 283 10.63 -3.69 -9.54
N LEU A 284 9.52 -3.42 -10.25
CA LEU A 284 8.16 -3.77 -9.82
C LEU A 284 8.01 -5.26 -9.52
N THR A 285 8.56 -6.13 -10.38
CA THR A 285 8.54 -7.59 -10.18
C THR A 285 9.27 -8.00 -8.89
N ARG A 286 10.42 -7.38 -8.58
CA ARG A 286 11.19 -7.65 -7.35
C ARG A 286 10.51 -7.06 -6.10
N ILE A 287 9.82 -5.92 -6.21
CA ILE A 287 9.04 -5.34 -5.10
C ILE A 287 7.85 -6.24 -4.77
N ARG A 288 7.10 -6.70 -5.78
CA ARG A 288 6.03 -7.70 -5.62
C ARG A 288 6.52 -8.96 -4.89
N ALA A 289 7.73 -9.43 -5.20
CA ALA A 289 8.32 -10.60 -4.54
C ALA A 289 8.75 -10.37 -3.06
N LYS A 290 8.79 -9.11 -2.59
CA LYS A 290 8.97 -8.77 -1.16
C LYS A 290 7.65 -8.44 -0.46
N PHE A 291 6.71 -7.80 -1.16
CA PHE A 291 5.40 -7.45 -0.63
C PHE A 291 4.29 -8.03 -1.54
N PRO A 292 3.93 -9.32 -1.38
CA PRO A 292 2.99 -10.00 -2.29
C PRO A 292 1.64 -9.33 -2.44
N ASN A 293 1.12 -8.74 -1.35
CA ASN A 293 -0.22 -8.15 -1.29
C ASN A 293 -0.26 -6.64 -1.58
N ALA A 294 0.90 -5.98 -1.70
CA ALA A 294 0.96 -4.51 -1.76
C ALA A 294 0.30 -3.93 -3.02
N LYS A 295 -0.34 -2.76 -2.90
CA LYS A 295 -0.73 -1.95 -4.05
C LYS A 295 0.50 -1.14 -4.52
N LEU A 296 0.96 -1.35 -5.75
CA LEU A 296 2.15 -0.69 -6.30
C LEU A 296 1.70 0.47 -7.20
N PHE A 297 2.15 1.70 -6.92
CA PHE A 297 1.76 2.90 -7.66
C PHE A 297 2.97 3.48 -8.38
N ALA A 298 3.14 3.18 -9.67
CA ALA A 298 4.18 3.77 -10.49
C ALA A 298 3.71 5.15 -10.98
N MET A 299 4.24 6.20 -10.37
CA MET A 299 3.93 7.58 -10.73
C MET A 299 4.69 7.98 -11.99
N ARG A 300 3.99 8.64 -12.91
CA ARG A 300 4.61 9.50 -13.93
C ARG A 300 5.44 10.57 -13.22
N THR A 301 6.70 10.77 -13.61
CA THR A 301 7.48 11.90 -13.09
C THR A 301 6.79 13.22 -13.43
N PHE A 302 6.85 14.23 -12.55
CA PHE A 302 6.09 15.48 -12.78
C PHE A 302 6.51 16.18 -14.08
N ILE A 303 7.81 16.18 -14.37
CA ILE A 303 8.41 16.69 -15.62
C ILE A 303 8.20 15.77 -16.86
N GLY A 304 7.44 14.68 -16.73
CA GLY A 304 7.03 13.81 -17.84
C GLY A 304 8.12 12.92 -18.45
N ARG A 305 9.31 12.85 -17.85
CA ARG A 305 10.36 11.91 -18.26
C ARG A 305 9.89 10.47 -18.05
N TYR A 306 10.09 9.65 -19.07
CA TYR A 306 9.74 8.23 -19.15
C TYR A 306 8.28 7.88 -18.84
N ALA A 307 7.33 8.76 -19.16
CA ALA A 307 5.91 8.55 -18.90
C ALA A 307 5.37 7.27 -19.58
N ALA A 308 5.64 7.11 -20.87
CA ALA A 308 5.15 5.98 -21.67
C ALA A 308 5.81 4.65 -21.27
N GLU A 309 7.09 4.70 -20.93
CA GLU A 309 7.92 3.58 -20.48
C GLU A 309 7.50 3.10 -19.08
N THR A 310 7.12 4.03 -18.19
CA THR A 310 6.56 3.73 -16.86
C THR A 310 5.18 3.08 -17.01
N GLU A 311 4.29 3.65 -17.83
CA GLU A 311 2.99 3.04 -18.13
C GLU A 311 3.14 1.66 -18.80
N ALA A 312 4.12 1.49 -19.69
CA ALA A 312 4.43 0.22 -20.34
C ALA A 312 4.97 -0.84 -19.37
N ALA A 313 5.78 -0.44 -18.39
CA ALA A 313 6.22 -1.34 -17.32
C ALA A 313 5.06 -1.81 -16.43
N VAL A 314 4.10 -0.92 -16.12
CA VAL A 314 2.85 -1.30 -15.44
C VAL A 314 2.00 -2.24 -16.30
N ARG A 315 1.79 -1.92 -17.59
CA ARG A 315 1.07 -2.81 -18.53
C ARG A 315 1.71 -4.20 -18.59
N ALA A 316 3.03 -4.30 -18.60
CA ALA A 316 3.75 -5.57 -18.59
C ALA A 316 3.53 -6.38 -17.30
N ARG A 317 3.50 -5.72 -16.11
CA ARG A 317 3.12 -6.38 -14.85
C ARG A 317 1.67 -6.87 -14.85
N ASN A 318 0.74 -6.04 -15.33
CA ASN A 318 -0.68 -6.35 -15.34
C ASN A 318 -1.01 -7.48 -16.34
N ALA A 319 -0.37 -7.48 -17.51
CA ALA A 319 -0.45 -8.58 -18.48
C ALA A 319 0.17 -9.89 -17.96
N ALA A 320 1.14 -9.82 -17.03
CA ALA A 320 1.67 -10.96 -16.28
C ALA A 320 0.81 -11.34 -15.06
N GLY A 321 -0.44 -10.87 -14.97
CA GLY A 321 -1.42 -11.22 -13.93
C GLY A 321 -1.38 -10.38 -12.65
N ASP A 322 -0.46 -9.42 -12.53
CA ASP A 322 -0.30 -8.59 -11.32
C ASP A 322 -1.22 -7.37 -11.34
N ALA A 323 -2.54 -7.59 -11.24
CA ALA A 323 -3.56 -6.53 -11.29
C ALA A 323 -3.52 -5.52 -10.13
N ASN A 324 -2.53 -5.61 -9.23
CA ASN A 324 -2.31 -4.66 -8.12
C ASN A 324 -1.14 -3.69 -8.40
N VAL A 325 -0.83 -3.44 -9.69
CA VAL A 325 0.09 -2.40 -10.13
C VAL A 325 -0.66 -1.33 -10.94
N PHE A 326 -0.52 -0.07 -10.52
CA PHE A 326 -1.25 1.08 -11.04
C PHE A 326 -0.27 2.10 -11.62
N TYR A 327 -0.58 2.63 -12.80
CA TYR A 327 0.08 3.81 -13.32
C TYR A 327 -0.67 5.05 -12.83
N VAL A 328 0.05 6.00 -12.24
CA VAL A 328 -0.53 7.25 -11.73
C VAL A 328 -0.04 8.38 -12.63
N ASP A 329 -0.92 8.86 -13.52
CA ASP A 329 -0.64 10.03 -14.34
C ASP A 329 -0.68 11.30 -13.48
N THR A 330 0.45 12.01 -13.46
CA THR A 330 0.67 13.26 -12.71
C THR A 330 0.54 14.52 -13.56
N THR A 331 0.09 14.39 -14.81
CA THR A 331 -0.10 15.52 -15.73
C THR A 331 -1.05 16.56 -15.12
N GLY A 332 -0.61 17.82 -15.06
CA GLY A 332 -1.40 18.92 -14.48
C GLY A 332 -1.58 18.90 -12.95
N TRP A 333 -0.85 18.05 -12.21
CA TRP A 333 -0.98 17.97 -10.75
C TRP A 333 -0.38 19.17 -10.01
N LEU A 334 0.73 19.71 -10.50
CA LEU A 334 1.42 20.84 -9.88
C LEU A 334 0.78 22.18 -10.31
N PRO A 335 0.51 23.11 -9.36
CA PRO A 335 0.01 24.43 -9.68
C PRO A 335 1.11 25.32 -10.29
N SER A 336 0.71 26.42 -10.92
CA SER A 336 1.65 27.51 -11.24
C SER A 336 2.33 28.00 -9.96
N GLY A 337 3.65 28.15 -9.99
CA GLY A 337 4.46 28.46 -8.80
C GLY A 337 4.56 27.32 -7.77
N GLY A 338 4.13 26.09 -8.09
CA GLY A 338 4.27 24.90 -7.22
C GLY A 338 5.66 24.26 -7.21
N LEU A 339 6.62 24.80 -7.96
CA LEU A 339 8.01 24.36 -8.01
C LEU A 339 8.93 25.44 -7.41
N SER A 340 10.05 25.03 -6.82
CA SER A 340 11.15 25.91 -6.40
C SER A 340 12.12 26.22 -7.54
N ASP A 341 12.25 25.29 -8.49
CA ASP A 341 13.06 25.38 -9.70
C ASP A 341 12.30 24.78 -10.89
N SER A 342 12.97 24.13 -11.85
CA SER A 342 12.32 23.47 -13.00
C SER A 342 11.91 22.01 -12.76
N VAL A 343 12.17 21.46 -11.57
CA VAL A 343 12.03 20.03 -11.23
C VAL A 343 11.40 19.79 -9.86
N HIS A 344 11.86 20.50 -8.82
CA HIS A 344 11.53 20.20 -7.43
C HIS A 344 10.30 20.96 -6.92
N PRO A 345 9.27 20.25 -6.39
CA PRO A 345 8.13 20.89 -5.74
C PRO A 345 8.53 21.68 -4.49
N ASN A 346 7.93 22.84 -4.30
CA ASN A 346 7.92 23.52 -3.00
C ASN A 346 6.76 22.97 -2.14
N ASP A 347 6.56 23.52 -0.93
CA ASP A 347 5.50 23.11 0.00
C ASP A 347 4.10 23.10 -0.63
N ALA A 348 3.80 24.05 -1.53
CA ALA A 348 2.51 24.13 -2.24
C ALA A 348 2.40 23.05 -3.34
N GLY A 349 3.51 22.74 -4.02
CA GLY A 349 3.58 21.59 -4.94
C GLY A 349 3.43 20.25 -4.21
N HIS A 350 4.14 20.05 -3.11
CA HIS A 350 4.01 18.84 -2.27
C HIS A 350 2.60 18.70 -1.69
N GLN A 351 1.97 19.80 -1.28
CA GLN A 351 0.57 19.82 -0.89
C GLN A 351 -0.35 19.38 -2.04
N ALA A 352 -0.22 19.99 -3.23
CA ALA A 352 -1.02 19.66 -4.41
C ALA A 352 -0.84 18.21 -4.91
N ILE A 353 0.35 17.62 -4.73
CA ILE A 353 0.59 16.18 -4.95
C ILE A 353 -0.16 15.35 -3.90
N THR A 354 -0.06 15.73 -2.62
CA THR A 354 -0.75 15.04 -1.52
C THR A 354 -2.26 15.00 -1.73
N ASP A 355 -2.85 16.13 -2.12
CA ASP A 355 -4.29 16.30 -2.33
C ASP A 355 -4.85 15.37 -3.41
N ARG A 356 -4.02 14.99 -4.39
CA ARG A 356 -4.37 14.08 -5.49
C ARG A 356 -3.97 12.63 -5.22
N LEU A 357 -2.85 12.40 -4.53
CA LEU A 357 -2.33 11.06 -4.26
C LEU A 357 -3.01 10.37 -3.08
N ALA A 358 -3.33 11.09 -2.00
CA ALA A 358 -3.91 10.48 -0.80
C ALA A 358 -5.26 9.78 -1.08
N PRO A 359 -6.20 10.34 -1.89
CA PRO A 359 -7.43 9.63 -2.25
C PRO A 359 -7.17 8.34 -3.04
N LEU A 360 -6.24 8.36 -4.01
CA LEU A 360 -5.89 7.20 -4.84
C LEU A 360 -5.27 6.07 -4.00
N VAL A 361 -4.33 6.42 -3.12
CA VAL A 361 -3.69 5.47 -2.19
C VAL A 361 -4.73 4.93 -1.20
N SER A 362 -5.60 5.78 -0.63
CA SER A 362 -6.65 5.36 0.28
C SER A 362 -7.63 4.38 -0.37
N ALA A 363 -8.17 4.72 -1.54
CA ALA A 363 -9.14 3.89 -2.27
C ALA A 363 -8.56 2.51 -2.60
N ALA A 364 -7.38 2.47 -3.23
CA ALA A 364 -6.74 1.20 -3.56
C ALA A 364 -6.40 0.38 -2.31
N LEU A 365 -5.95 1.00 -1.21
CA LEU A 365 -5.67 0.29 0.05
C LEU A 365 -6.93 -0.09 0.84
N THR A 366 -8.10 0.49 0.57
CA THR A 366 -9.38 0.12 1.21
C THR A 366 -10.18 -0.89 0.40
N THR A 367 -9.89 -1.06 -0.90
CA THR A 367 -10.43 -2.21 -1.66
C THR A 367 -9.93 -3.54 -1.11
N THR A 368 -10.78 -4.20 -0.31
CA THR A 368 -10.65 -5.63 -0.04
C THR A 368 -10.58 -6.37 -1.37
N PRO A 369 -9.60 -7.26 -1.59
CA PRO A 369 -9.63 -8.11 -2.78
C PRO A 369 -10.88 -8.99 -2.70
N SER A 370 -11.79 -8.82 -3.67
CA SER A 370 -12.82 -9.84 -3.91
C SER A 370 -12.10 -11.18 -4.11
N PRO A 371 -12.53 -12.28 -3.47
CA PRO A 371 -11.86 -13.56 -3.60
C PRO A 371 -11.97 -14.03 -5.06
N THR A 372 -10.88 -13.85 -5.82
CA THR A 372 -10.73 -14.45 -7.15
C THR A 372 -10.89 -15.95 -6.97
N ALA A 373 -12.01 -16.49 -7.45
CA ALA A 373 -12.25 -17.93 -7.40
C ALA A 373 -11.07 -18.66 -8.03
N ALA A 374 -10.50 -19.63 -7.32
CA ALA A 374 -9.38 -20.40 -7.83
C ALA A 374 -9.77 -21.02 -9.18
N PRO A 375 -8.89 -21.02 -10.20
CA PRO A 375 -9.23 -21.54 -11.52
C PRO A 375 -9.49 -23.04 -11.44
N THR A 376 -10.78 -23.41 -11.37
CA THR A 376 -11.24 -24.79 -11.43
C THR A 376 -11.10 -25.30 -12.85
N THR A 377 -9.97 -25.95 -13.13
CA THR A 377 -9.71 -26.67 -14.37
C THR A 377 -10.92 -27.56 -14.72
N PRO A 378 -11.62 -27.30 -15.84
CA PRO A 378 -12.73 -28.16 -16.25
C PRO A 378 -12.21 -29.57 -16.55
N ALA A 379 -12.90 -30.59 -16.03
CA ALA A 379 -12.59 -31.97 -16.39
C ALA A 379 -12.85 -32.19 -17.90
N PRO A 380 -11.97 -32.90 -18.63
CA PRO A 380 -12.14 -33.11 -20.06
C PRO A 380 -13.36 -34.00 -20.32
N THR A 381 -14.41 -33.41 -20.91
CA THR A 381 -15.62 -34.10 -21.31
C THR A 381 -15.63 -34.30 -22.83
N THR A 382 -15.58 -35.57 -23.26
CA THR A 382 -15.62 -35.93 -24.68
C THR A 382 -16.99 -35.59 -25.29
N PRO A 383 -17.07 -34.80 -26.37
CA PRO A 383 -18.35 -34.52 -27.02
C PRO A 383 -18.94 -35.77 -27.70
N ALA A 384 -20.21 -36.04 -27.46
CA ALA A 384 -21.00 -36.97 -28.29
C ALA A 384 -21.60 -36.20 -29.48
N PRO A 385 -21.63 -36.78 -30.70
CA PRO A 385 -22.17 -36.11 -31.87
C PRO A 385 -23.70 -36.05 -31.82
N THR A 386 -24.28 -34.87 -32.08
CA THR A 386 -25.73 -34.68 -32.25
C THR A 386 -26.04 -33.89 -33.51
N THR A 387 -27.04 -34.36 -34.27
CA THR A 387 -27.48 -33.77 -35.53
C THR A 387 -28.40 -32.57 -35.26
N PRO A 388 -28.25 -31.43 -35.97
CA PRO A 388 -29.14 -30.28 -35.79
C PRO A 388 -30.52 -30.52 -36.39
N ALA A 389 -31.56 -30.07 -35.68
CA ALA A 389 -32.92 -29.91 -36.19
C ALA A 389 -33.26 -28.40 -36.29
N PRO A 390 -34.07 -27.97 -37.28
CA PRO A 390 -34.38 -26.55 -37.47
C PRO A 390 -35.53 -26.09 -36.58
N THR A 391 -35.42 -24.90 -35.99
CA THR A 391 -36.53 -24.23 -35.28
C THR A 391 -36.56 -22.73 -35.59
N THR A 392 -37.77 -22.19 -35.76
CA THR A 392 -38.03 -20.84 -36.28
C THR A 392 -37.84 -19.75 -35.23
N ALA A 393 -37.46 -18.55 -35.66
CA ALA A 393 -37.29 -17.37 -34.80
C ALA A 393 -38.63 -16.78 -34.30
N ALA A 394 -38.58 -16.10 -33.16
CA ALA A 394 -39.66 -15.32 -32.54
C ALA A 394 -39.07 -14.04 -31.89
N PRO A 395 -39.88 -13.07 -31.42
CA PRO A 395 -40.15 -11.85 -32.18
C PRO A 395 -39.17 -10.71 -31.89
N THR A 396 -38.97 -9.83 -32.88
CA THR A 396 -38.14 -8.63 -32.76
C THR A 396 -38.86 -7.48 -32.05
N THR A 397 -38.32 -7.06 -30.90
CA THR A 397 -38.56 -5.78 -30.24
C THR A 397 -37.47 -4.77 -30.71
N PRO A 398 -37.70 -3.44 -30.76
CA PRO A 398 -36.93 -2.53 -31.62
C PRO A 398 -35.41 -2.52 -31.46
N ALA A 399 -34.72 -2.35 -32.58
CA ALA A 399 -33.27 -2.24 -32.66
C ALA A 399 -32.74 -0.91 -32.11
N GLY A 400 -32.60 -0.85 -30.79
CA GLY A 400 -31.48 -0.11 -30.20
C GLY A 400 -30.15 -0.71 -30.69
N GLY A 401 -29.09 0.09 -30.69
CA GLY A 401 -27.78 -0.32 -31.21
C GLY A 401 -27.08 -1.40 -30.38
N ALA A 402 -25.85 -1.72 -30.79
CA ALA A 402 -24.97 -2.74 -30.24
C ALA A 402 -24.48 -2.49 -28.79
N CYS A 403 -25.22 -1.73 -27.98
CA CYS A 403 -24.85 -1.36 -26.63
C CYS A 403 -26.04 -1.22 -25.67
N ALA A 404 -25.76 -1.53 -24.41
CA ALA A 404 -26.60 -1.17 -23.26
C ALA A 404 -25.78 -0.34 -22.27
N VAL A 405 -26.42 0.61 -21.59
CA VAL A 405 -25.79 1.45 -20.56
C VAL A 405 -26.56 1.30 -19.25
N THR A 406 -25.85 0.93 -18.18
CA THR A 406 -26.35 1.05 -16.81
C THR A 406 -25.84 2.36 -16.21
N TYR A 407 -26.73 3.24 -15.76
CA TYR A 407 -26.39 4.58 -15.27
C TYR A 407 -26.85 4.75 -13.81
N ARG A 408 -25.92 4.57 -12.86
CA ARG A 408 -26.25 4.44 -11.43
C ARG A 408 -25.73 5.62 -10.61
N LYS A 409 -26.62 6.37 -9.94
CA LYS A 409 -26.22 7.28 -8.86
C LYS A 409 -25.65 6.46 -7.70
N THR A 410 -24.42 6.76 -7.27
CA THR A 410 -23.72 6.08 -6.16
C THR A 410 -23.56 6.95 -4.91
N GLY A 411 -23.73 8.26 -5.04
CA GLY A 411 -23.79 9.19 -3.92
C GLY A 411 -24.51 10.47 -4.30
N ASP A 412 -25.15 11.10 -3.31
CA ASP A 412 -25.71 12.44 -3.38
C ASP A 412 -25.43 13.13 -2.04
N TRP A 413 -24.99 14.38 -2.08
CA TRP A 413 -24.71 15.17 -0.88
C TRP A 413 -25.26 16.61 -0.97
N GLY A 414 -26.24 16.85 -1.85
CA GLY A 414 -26.95 18.13 -1.98
C GLY A 414 -26.16 19.26 -2.65
N THR A 415 -24.82 19.23 -2.60
CA THR A 415 -23.91 20.11 -3.36
C THR A 415 -23.12 19.34 -4.42
N GLY A 416 -23.65 18.20 -4.86
CA GLY A 416 -23.06 17.34 -5.88
C GLY A 416 -23.57 15.90 -5.78
N ALA A 417 -23.42 15.16 -6.88
CA ALA A 417 -23.76 13.75 -6.97
C ALA A 417 -22.71 12.95 -7.75
N GLN A 418 -22.54 11.68 -7.39
CA GLN A 418 -21.58 10.74 -7.96
C GLN A 418 -22.31 9.65 -8.77
N PHE A 419 -21.74 9.27 -9.91
CA PHE A 419 -22.30 8.26 -10.81
C PHE A 419 -21.26 7.22 -11.22
N ASP A 420 -21.69 5.96 -11.24
CA ASP A 420 -21.05 4.89 -11.99
C ASP A 420 -21.82 4.67 -13.30
N VAL A 421 -21.10 4.52 -14.41
CA VAL A 421 -21.65 4.23 -15.72
C VAL A 421 -20.99 2.96 -16.26
N THR A 422 -21.79 1.91 -16.47
CA THR A 422 -21.33 0.67 -17.12
C THR A 422 -21.85 0.64 -18.54
N LEU A 423 -20.93 0.56 -19.49
CA LEU A 423 -21.16 0.46 -20.92
C LEU A 423 -20.92 -0.99 -21.37
N SER A 424 -21.99 -1.67 -21.79
CA SER A 424 -21.97 -3.06 -22.25
C SER A 424 -22.11 -3.13 -23.76
N ASN A 425 -21.25 -3.90 -24.42
CA ASN A 425 -21.33 -4.22 -25.84
C ASN A 425 -22.23 -5.46 -26.01
N THR A 426 -23.38 -5.30 -26.66
CA THR A 426 -24.35 -6.39 -26.86
C THR A 426 -24.14 -7.15 -28.17
N SER A 427 -23.11 -6.78 -28.97
CA SER A 427 -22.80 -7.45 -30.23
C SER A 427 -21.76 -8.57 -30.11
N ALA A 428 -21.66 -9.37 -31.18
CA ALA A 428 -20.67 -10.42 -31.35
C ALA A 428 -19.26 -9.92 -31.76
N VAL A 429 -19.04 -8.60 -31.87
CA VAL A 429 -17.77 -8.00 -32.32
C VAL A 429 -17.21 -7.09 -31.24
N PRO A 430 -15.92 -7.18 -30.86
CA PRO A 430 -15.31 -6.26 -29.92
C PRO A 430 -15.31 -4.81 -30.42
N VAL A 431 -15.72 -3.87 -29.57
CA VAL A 431 -15.61 -2.43 -29.82
C VAL A 431 -14.18 -1.99 -29.48
N ASN A 432 -13.45 -1.45 -30.46
CA ASN A 432 -12.07 -0.99 -30.31
C ASN A 432 -12.01 0.53 -30.37
N GLY A 433 -11.84 1.17 -29.22
CA GLY A 433 -12.08 2.59 -29.02
C GLY A 433 -13.57 2.86 -28.77
N TRP A 434 -13.89 3.55 -27.67
CA TRP A 434 -15.26 3.93 -27.35
C TRP A 434 -15.37 5.40 -26.94
N THR A 435 -16.42 6.03 -27.47
CA THR A 435 -16.93 7.34 -27.09
C THR A 435 -18.40 7.17 -26.74
N LEU A 436 -18.77 7.44 -25.49
CA LEU A 436 -20.15 7.47 -25.05
C LEU A 436 -20.61 8.93 -24.92
N THR A 437 -21.64 9.30 -25.66
CA THR A 437 -22.34 10.59 -25.49
C THR A 437 -23.64 10.40 -24.71
N TRP A 438 -24.04 11.41 -23.94
CA TRP A 438 -25.35 11.48 -23.27
C TRP A 438 -25.74 12.94 -22.96
N SER A 439 -26.99 13.15 -22.54
CA SER A 439 -27.51 14.44 -22.10
C SER A 439 -27.87 14.43 -20.62
N LEU A 440 -27.45 15.48 -19.90
CA LEU A 440 -27.93 15.81 -18.56
C LEU A 440 -29.25 16.60 -18.66
N PRO A 441 -30.17 16.48 -17.68
CA PRO A 441 -31.48 17.12 -17.71
C PRO A 441 -31.48 18.62 -17.34
N GLY A 442 -30.34 19.18 -16.92
CA GLY A 442 -30.25 20.55 -16.40
C GLY A 442 -28.88 21.20 -16.57
N SER A 443 -28.57 22.15 -15.68
CA SER A 443 -27.36 22.99 -15.74
C SER A 443 -26.14 22.41 -15.02
N GLN A 444 -26.20 21.17 -14.53
CA GLN A 444 -25.11 20.52 -13.79
C GLN A 444 -23.80 20.50 -14.60
N ARG A 445 -22.65 20.56 -13.92
CA ARG A 445 -21.32 20.39 -14.52
C ARG A 445 -20.61 19.17 -13.95
N ILE A 446 -20.02 18.38 -14.85
CA ILE A 446 -19.12 17.29 -14.48
C ILE A 446 -17.76 17.90 -14.09
N THR A 447 -17.35 17.69 -12.85
CA THR A 447 -16.15 18.32 -12.26
C THR A 447 -14.97 17.36 -12.14
N GLN A 448 -15.23 16.04 -12.09
CA GLN A 448 -14.23 14.98 -12.02
C GLN A 448 -14.72 13.74 -12.76
N SER A 449 -13.80 13.00 -13.40
CA SER A 449 -14.08 11.66 -13.94
C SER A 449 -12.91 10.70 -13.67
N TRP A 450 -13.20 9.40 -13.64
CA TRP A 450 -12.21 8.32 -13.62
C TRP A 450 -12.56 7.27 -14.69
N ASN A 451 -11.57 6.49 -15.08
CA ASN A 451 -11.62 5.49 -16.17
C ASN A 451 -12.10 6.06 -17.53
N SER A 452 -12.15 7.38 -17.68
CA SER A 452 -12.64 8.08 -18.87
C SER A 452 -12.17 9.52 -18.86
N THR A 453 -11.95 10.07 -20.05
CA THR A 453 -11.80 11.52 -20.25
C THR A 453 -13.18 12.07 -20.60
N VAL A 454 -13.80 12.81 -19.68
CA VAL A 454 -15.11 13.43 -19.91
C VAL A 454 -14.96 14.88 -20.35
N THR A 455 -15.70 15.26 -21.38
CA THR A 455 -15.90 16.65 -21.82
C THR A 455 -17.39 16.98 -21.83
N GLN A 456 -17.75 18.26 -21.66
CA GLN A 456 -19.14 18.68 -21.60
C GLN A 456 -19.34 20.03 -22.32
N SER A 457 -20.45 20.16 -23.06
CA SER A 457 -20.90 21.40 -23.67
C SER A 457 -22.41 21.58 -23.42
N GLY A 458 -22.75 22.57 -22.59
CA GLY A 458 -24.13 22.75 -22.11
C GLY A 458 -24.64 21.51 -21.37
N ALA A 459 -25.72 20.91 -21.86
CA ALA A 459 -26.28 19.67 -21.33
C ALA A 459 -25.61 18.39 -21.87
N ALA A 460 -24.91 18.46 -23.00
CA ALA A 460 -24.32 17.29 -23.66
C ALA A 460 -22.95 16.95 -23.04
N ALA A 461 -22.76 15.69 -22.67
CA ALA A 461 -21.53 15.15 -22.13
C ALA A 461 -20.99 14.01 -23.01
N THR A 462 -19.66 13.91 -23.10
CA THR A 462 -18.94 12.96 -23.93
C THR A 462 -17.80 12.34 -23.13
N ALA A 463 -17.90 11.05 -22.81
CA ALA A 463 -16.81 10.26 -22.24
C ALA A 463 -16.06 9.53 -23.35
N VAL A 464 -14.75 9.70 -23.41
CA VAL A 464 -13.85 8.89 -24.26
C VAL A 464 -13.07 7.91 -23.38
N ASN A 465 -12.83 6.71 -23.90
CA ASN A 465 -12.01 5.70 -23.24
C ASN A 465 -10.61 6.21 -22.85
N VAL A 466 -10.04 5.60 -21.82
CA VAL A 466 -8.60 5.69 -21.52
C VAL A 466 -7.86 4.50 -22.13
N SER A 467 -6.52 4.47 -22.04
CA SER A 467 -5.68 3.47 -22.72
C SER A 467 -6.04 2.02 -22.38
N TRP A 468 -6.32 1.73 -21.11
CA TRP A 468 -6.51 0.37 -20.60
C TRP A 468 -7.94 -0.19 -20.76
N ASN A 469 -8.94 0.66 -21.03
CA ASN A 469 -10.32 0.21 -21.29
C ASN A 469 -10.83 0.52 -22.70
N ALA A 470 -9.91 0.80 -23.64
CA ALA A 470 -10.24 1.07 -25.04
C ALA A 470 -11.04 -0.05 -25.72
N VAL A 471 -10.81 -1.31 -25.33
CA VAL A 471 -11.50 -2.47 -25.92
C VAL A 471 -12.65 -2.93 -25.02
N ILE A 472 -13.86 -2.98 -25.57
CA ILE A 472 -15.00 -3.66 -24.96
C ILE A 472 -15.23 -4.98 -25.71
N PRO A 473 -14.97 -6.16 -25.09
CA PRO A 473 -15.16 -7.46 -25.75
C PRO A 473 -16.59 -7.66 -26.29
N ALA A 474 -16.75 -8.60 -27.22
CA ALA A 474 -18.07 -9.09 -27.61
C ALA A 474 -18.81 -9.64 -26.38
N ALA A 475 -20.09 -9.27 -26.20
CA ALA A 475 -20.87 -9.51 -24.98
C ALA A 475 -20.22 -9.02 -23.65
N GLY A 476 -19.18 -8.20 -23.72
CA GLY A 476 -18.45 -7.68 -22.56
C GLY A 476 -18.89 -6.27 -22.15
N SER A 477 -18.33 -5.75 -21.06
CA SER A 477 -18.62 -4.41 -20.57
C SER A 477 -17.38 -3.70 -20.04
N THR A 478 -17.48 -2.38 -19.90
CA THR A 478 -16.51 -1.53 -19.20
C THR A 478 -17.23 -0.52 -18.32
N SER A 479 -16.55 0.02 -17.31
CA SER A 479 -17.17 0.96 -16.36
C SER A 479 -16.28 2.18 -16.13
N PHE A 480 -16.91 3.35 -16.12
CA PHE A 480 -16.33 4.62 -15.71
C PHE A 480 -17.24 5.31 -14.71
N GLY A 481 -16.81 6.45 -14.17
CA GLY A 481 -17.66 7.25 -13.31
C GLY A 481 -17.23 8.69 -13.21
N PHE A 482 -18.10 9.51 -12.64
CA PHE A 482 -17.90 10.96 -12.53
C PHE A 482 -18.63 11.58 -11.34
N VAL A 483 -18.25 12.83 -11.03
CA VAL A 483 -18.88 13.69 -10.02
C VAL A 483 -19.42 14.95 -10.67
N THR A 484 -20.55 15.43 -10.16
CA THR A 484 -21.22 16.68 -10.57
C THR A 484 -21.18 17.74 -9.48
N ASP A 485 -21.23 19.02 -9.88
CA ASP A 485 -21.23 20.21 -9.01
C ASP A 485 -22.56 20.47 -8.27
N SER A 486 -23.60 19.71 -8.58
CA SER A 486 -24.96 19.89 -8.09
C SER A 486 -25.76 18.59 -8.26
N PRO A 487 -26.85 18.37 -7.50
CA PRO A 487 -27.66 17.16 -7.59
C PRO A 487 -28.22 16.92 -9.00
N LEU A 488 -28.31 15.64 -9.37
CA LEU A 488 -28.62 15.18 -10.72
C LEU A 488 -29.53 13.95 -10.65
N ASP A 489 -30.69 13.99 -11.29
CA ASP A 489 -31.61 12.86 -11.35
C ASP A 489 -31.71 12.31 -12.77
N GLY A 490 -30.86 11.31 -13.03
CA GLY A 490 -30.81 10.59 -14.30
C GLY A 490 -30.08 11.30 -15.43
N ALA A 491 -30.03 10.63 -16.58
CA ALA A 491 -29.45 11.10 -17.83
C ALA A 491 -30.15 10.38 -19.00
N THR A 492 -30.11 10.97 -20.20
CA THR A 492 -30.83 10.45 -21.38
C THR A 492 -29.99 10.51 -22.66
N GLY A 493 -30.47 9.89 -23.74
CA GLY A 493 -29.84 10.02 -25.06
C GLY A 493 -28.46 9.37 -25.20
N PHE A 494 -28.24 8.23 -24.53
CA PHE A 494 -26.97 7.49 -24.60
C PHE A 494 -26.67 6.96 -26.00
N ALA A 495 -25.46 7.23 -26.53
CA ALA A 495 -24.98 6.65 -27.78
C ALA A 495 -23.49 6.30 -27.75
N LEU A 496 -23.15 5.07 -28.15
CA LEU A 496 -21.79 4.56 -28.29
C LEU A 496 -21.31 4.74 -29.73
N ASN A 497 -20.23 5.51 -29.93
CA ASN A 497 -19.64 5.76 -31.26
C ASN A 497 -20.69 6.25 -32.28
N GLY A 498 -21.67 7.04 -31.82
CA GLY A 498 -22.81 7.55 -32.60
C GLY A 498 -24.02 6.60 -32.72
N SER A 499 -23.92 5.35 -32.27
CA SER A 499 -25.03 4.38 -32.28
C SER A 499 -25.83 4.44 -30.96
N PRO A 500 -27.17 4.64 -30.98
CA PRO A 500 -27.97 4.71 -29.75
C PRO A 500 -27.88 3.44 -28.89
N CYS A 501 -27.77 3.58 -27.58
CA CYS A 501 -27.76 2.46 -26.63
C CYS A 501 -29.09 2.31 -25.90
N ALA A 502 -29.43 1.08 -25.52
CA ALA A 502 -30.51 0.85 -24.56
C ALA A 502 -30.08 1.32 -23.16
N ALA A 503 -30.88 2.12 -22.48
CA ALA A 503 -30.58 2.62 -21.14
C ALA A 503 -31.30 1.82 -20.06
N ALA A 504 -30.57 1.41 -19.03
CA ALA A 504 -31.08 0.92 -17.76
C ALA A 504 -30.68 1.92 -16.66
N THR A 505 -31.65 2.73 -16.24
CA THR A 505 -31.55 3.73 -15.17
C THR A 505 -32.06 3.16 -13.86
#